data_AF-A0A966U217-F1
#
_entry.id   AF-A0A966U217-F1
#
_cell.length_a   1.000
_cell.length_b   1.000
_cell.length_c   1.000
_cell.angle_alpha   90.00
_cell.angle_beta   90.00
_cell.angle_gamma   90.00
#
_symmetry.space_group_name_H-M   'P 1'
#
loop_
_entity.id
_entity.type
_entity.pdbx_description
1 polymer ?
#
loop_
_entity_poly.entity_id
_entity_poly.type
_entity_poly.pdbx_seq_one_letter_code
_entity_poly.pdbx_strand_id
1 'polypeptide(L)'
;MNECRSAQLVSGFVNLRLQMPFRIPVWVVAGLGSFVILCLRSAQSIGRLPADPGYGYVSEAIDRGVWVMGSGDPYYHVAARAVALVVSWFPLTAQAIVMALLVHLVWSLSAAIIGVVTHRQSGQIIVGIVSGLCLALVPHASESGIGNVGNVKWPLLAALVVTCASTKLQPHDIRWIAPLVIITGLTQPITVLALLPIVIRAVAARRITKTDTTISLLIVGSIVLQLQKVGLDTAAMGQSTKITRPWDGMGLFWWSGIVAPILISVAVIVICVIIWMRWKQQSVFIYTLGLLTVVIAGVS
;
A
#
# COMPACT_ATOMS: atom_id res chain seq x y z
N MET A 1 -31.78 -43.00 -28.51
CA MET A 1 -31.87 -41.63 -29.07
C MET A 1 -32.62 -40.67 -28.13
N ASN A 2 -32.31 -40.63 -26.83
CA ASN A 2 -33.08 -39.79 -25.86
C ASN A 2 -32.22 -39.10 -24.76
N GLU A 3 -30.92 -38.89 -24.96
CA GLU A 3 -30.06 -38.24 -23.94
C GLU A 3 -29.60 -36.81 -24.27
N CYS A 4 -30.13 -36.19 -25.33
CA CYS A 4 -29.61 -34.89 -25.81
C CYS A 4 -30.58 -33.70 -25.60
N ARG A 5 -31.39 -33.70 -24.54
CA ARG A 5 -32.33 -32.58 -24.24
C ARG A 5 -32.25 -32.00 -22.82
N SER A 6 -31.52 -32.61 -21.89
CA SER A 6 -31.42 -32.11 -20.50
C SER A 6 -30.34 -31.05 -20.27
N ALA A 7 -29.41 -30.83 -21.22
CA ALA A 7 -28.30 -29.89 -21.06
C ALA A 7 -28.62 -28.42 -21.41
N GLN A 8 -29.78 -28.13 -22.01
CA GLN A 8 -30.15 -26.77 -22.44
C GLN A 8 -30.97 -25.96 -21.42
N LEU A 9 -31.48 -26.59 -20.35
CA LEU A 9 -32.32 -25.89 -19.36
C LEU A 9 -31.53 -25.30 -18.18
N VAL A 10 -30.26 -25.65 -18.00
CA VAL A 10 -29.41 -25.12 -16.90
C VAL A 10 -28.55 -23.92 -17.34
N SER A 11 -28.43 -23.66 -18.65
CA SER A 11 -27.64 -22.53 -19.17
C SER A 11 -28.36 -21.17 -19.10
N GLY A 12 -29.65 -21.15 -18.75
CA GLY A 12 -30.46 -19.92 -18.69
C GLY A 12 -30.25 -19.05 -17.44
N PHE A 13 -29.61 -19.56 -16.38
CA PHE A 13 -29.55 -18.87 -15.08
C PHE A 13 -28.22 -18.16 -14.75
N VAL A 14 -27.20 -18.21 -15.61
CA VAL A 14 -25.85 -17.69 -15.28
C VAL A 14 -25.49 -16.38 -16.00
N ASN A 15 -26.36 -15.83 -16.85
CA ASN A 15 -26.07 -14.60 -17.59
C ASN A 15 -26.89 -13.38 -17.16
N LEU A 16 -27.17 -13.24 -15.86
CA LEU A 16 -27.51 -11.95 -15.28
C LEU A 16 -26.22 -11.11 -15.11
N ARG A 17 -25.65 -10.67 -16.24
CA ARG A 17 -24.88 -9.42 -16.24
C ARG A 17 -25.86 -8.33 -15.88
N LEU A 18 -25.94 -7.98 -14.60
CA LEU A 18 -26.49 -6.72 -14.13
C LEU A 18 -25.85 -5.59 -14.96
N GLN A 19 -26.52 -5.20 -16.03
CA GLN A 19 -26.18 -4.02 -16.81
C GLN A 19 -26.63 -2.82 -15.98
N MET A 20 -25.84 -2.49 -14.96
CA MET A 20 -26.03 -1.22 -14.27
C MET A 20 -25.71 -0.11 -15.28
N PRO A 21 -26.64 0.86 -15.51
CA PRO A 21 -26.49 1.89 -16.53
C PRO A 21 -25.35 2.87 -16.25
N PHE A 22 -24.78 2.84 -15.03
CA PHE A 22 -23.61 3.61 -14.64
C PHE A 22 -22.46 2.67 -14.28
N ARG A 23 -21.45 2.58 -15.16
CA ARG A 23 -20.18 1.91 -14.82
C ARG A 23 -19.33 2.86 -13.98
N ILE A 24 -19.58 2.89 -12.68
CA ILE A 24 -18.74 3.63 -11.75
C ILE A 24 -17.32 3.04 -11.81
N PRO A 25 -16.28 3.85 -12.06
CA PRO A 25 -14.92 3.36 -12.14
C PRO A 25 -14.45 2.79 -10.79
N VAL A 26 -13.65 1.72 -10.80
CA VAL A 26 -13.09 1.13 -9.58
C VAL A 26 -12.34 2.15 -8.73
N TRP A 27 -11.57 3.05 -9.37
CA TRP A 27 -10.81 4.08 -8.68
C TRP A 27 -11.70 5.09 -7.94
N VAL A 28 -12.92 5.33 -8.44
CA VAL A 28 -13.88 6.21 -7.76
C VAL A 28 -14.35 5.54 -6.48
N VAL A 29 -14.84 4.30 -6.55
CA VAL A 29 -15.36 3.61 -5.36
C VAL A 29 -14.23 3.31 -4.37
N ALA A 30 -13.11 2.77 -4.83
CA ALA A 30 -11.97 2.44 -3.98
C ALA A 30 -11.30 3.69 -3.40
N GLY A 31 -11.19 4.78 -4.17
CA GLY A 31 -10.60 6.04 -3.73
C GLY A 31 -11.57 6.83 -2.85
N LEU A 32 -12.64 7.36 -3.44
CA LEU A 32 -13.60 8.21 -2.74
C LEU A 32 -14.28 7.48 -1.58
N GLY A 33 -14.66 6.21 -1.78
CA GLY A 33 -15.22 5.39 -0.71
C GLY A 33 -14.24 5.23 0.46
N SER A 34 -12.96 4.96 0.18
CA SER A 34 -11.92 4.93 1.23
C SER A 34 -11.77 6.28 1.92
N PHE A 35 -11.80 7.39 1.18
CA PHE A 35 -11.70 8.73 1.77
C PHE A 35 -12.84 9.00 2.76
N VAL A 36 -14.09 8.72 2.35
CA VAL A 36 -15.27 8.87 3.22
C VAL A 36 -15.15 7.97 4.45
N ILE A 37 -14.78 6.70 4.27
CA ILE A 37 -14.56 5.78 5.40
C ILE A 37 -13.51 6.33 6.36
N LEU A 38 -12.37 6.80 5.86
CA LEU A 38 -11.30 7.33 6.69
C LEU A 38 -11.76 8.55 7.49
N CYS A 39 -12.46 9.49 6.85
CA CYS A 39 -13.03 10.66 7.52
C CYS A 39 -14.04 10.27 8.61
N LEU A 40 -14.90 9.27 8.37
CA LEU A 40 -15.84 8.77 9.37
C LEU A 40 -15.10 8.08 10.53
N ARG A 41 -14.06 7.30 10.24
CA ARG A 41 -13.24 6.63 11.26
C ARG A 41 -12.45 7.61 12.12
N SER A 42 -12.05 8.75 11.57
CA SER A 42 -11.30 9.79 12.29
C SER A 42 -12.19 10.88 12.90
N ALA A 43 -13.49 10.89 12.63
CA ALA A 43 -14.37 12.02 12.96
C ALA A 43 -14.35 12.40 14.44
N GLN A 44 -14.18 11.40 15.32
CA GLN A 44 -14.15 11.60 16.78
C GLN A 44 -12.73 11.82 17.34
N SER A 45 -11.68 11.66 16.51
CA SER A 45 -10.28 11.67 16.95
C SER A 45 -9.44 12.82 16.38
N ILE A 46 -9.89 13.52 15.32
CA ILE A 46 -9.15 14.64 14.70
C ILE A 46 -8.73 15.74 15.69
N GLY A 47 -9.52 15.96 16.76
CA GLY A 47 -9.18 16.93 17.81
C GLY A 47 -8.39 16.36 19.00
N ARG A 48 -8.12 15.06 19.02
CA ARG A 48 -7.45 14.33 20.12
C ARG A 48 -6.08 13.79 19.75
N LEU A 49 -5.77 13.74 18.45
CA LEU A 49 -4.53 13.18 17.94
C LEU A 49 -3.38 14.19 18.05
N PRO A 50 -2.36 13.96 18.90
CA PRO A 50 -1.05 14.51 18.59
C PRO A 50 -0.61 13.88 17.26
N ALA A 51 -0.22 14.71 16.29
CA ALA A 51 0.51 14.19 15.13
C ALA A 51 1.75 13.46 15.68
N ASP A 52 1.93 12.19 15.36
CA ASP A 52 3.16 11.44 15.62
C ASP A 52 3.90 11.33 14.28
N PRO A 53 5.19 11.68 14.17
CA PRO A 53 6.13 12.14 15.19
C PRO A 53 6.00 13.65 15.44
N GLY A 54 5.21 14.00 16.46
CA GLY A 54 4.98 15.36 16.90
C GLY A 54 4.40 16.34 15.85
N TYR A 55 4.21 17.57 16.30
CA TYR A 55 4.13 18.76 15.45
C TYR A 55 5.47 19.10 14.75
N GLY A 56 6.52 18.29 14.98
CA GLY A 56 7.89 18.52 14.51
C GLY A 56 7.97 18.68 12.99
N TYR A 57 7.27 17.85 12.21
CA TYR A 57 7.27 18.01 10.76
C TYR A 57 6.70 19.34 10.29
N VAL A 58 5.65 19.85 10.94
CA VAL A 58 5.03 21.13 10.57
C VAL A 58 5.92 22.29 11.00
N SER A 59 6.46 22.25 12.23
CA SER A 59 7.42 23.25 12.71
C SER A 59 8.63 23.36 11.78
N GLU A 60 9.26 22.23 11.45
CA GLU A 60 10.40 22.22 10.54
C GLU A 60 10.04 22.72 9.13
N ALA A 61 8.80 22.47 8.68
CA ALA A 61 8.33 22.99 7.40
C ALA A 61 8.08 24.50 7.43
N ILE A 62 7.65 25.06 8.57
CA ILE A 62 7.56 26.51 8.77
C ILE A 62 8.96 27.12 8.71
N ASP A 63 9.93 26.51 9.41
CA ASP A 63 11.28 27.06 9.52
C ASP A 63 12.09 26.96 8.22
N ARG A 64 11.95 25.84 7.49
CA ARG A 64 12.80 25.52 6.33
C ARG A 64 12.09 25.66 4.98
N GLY A 65 10.77 25.83 4.96
CA GLY A 65 9.99 25.86 3.73
C GLY A 65 10.23 24.62 2.86
N VAL A 66 10.39 24.80 1.54
CA VAL A 66 10.59 23.70 0.58
C VAL A 66 11.82 22.83 0.87
N TRP A 67 12.83 23.37 1.55
CA TRP A 67 14.06 22.65 1.90
C TRP A 67 13.84 21.59 2.98
N VAL A 68 12.67 21.59 3.63
CA VAL A 68 12.27 20.56 4.60
C VAL A 68 12.41 19.15 4.03
N MET A 69 12.20 18.96 2.73
CA MET A 69 12.33 17.66 2.04
C MET A 69 13.70 17.00 2.20
N GLY A 70 14.77 17.81 2.33
CA GLY A 70 16.14 17.33 2.53
C GLY A 70 16.47 17.02 3.99
N SER A 71 15.68 17.52 4.94
CA SER A 71 16.03 17.60 6.37
C SER A 71 15.61 16.42 7.24
N GLY A 72 15.07 15.35 6.64
CA GLY A 72 14.70 14.14 7.36
C GLY A 72 15.83 13.53 8.22
N ASP A 73 15.49 12.88 9.33
CA ASP A 73 16.43 12.12 10.17
C ASP A 73 15.72 10.84 10.64
N PRO A 74 16.31 9.64 10.44
CA PRO A 74 17.51 9.38 9.63
C PRO A 74 17.23 9.44 8.12
N TYR A 75 16.01 9.11 7.69
CA TYR A 75 15.62 9.06 6.27
C TYR A 75 14.97 10.36 5.81
N TYR A 76 14.87 10.60 4.50
CA TYR A 76 14.28 11.84 3.98
C TYR A 76 12.82 12.05 4.39
N HIS A 77 12.01 10.99 4.53
CA HIS A 77 10.58 11.08 4.89
C HIS A 77 9.76 12.03 3.98
N VAL A 78 10.07 12.03 2.68
CA VAL A 78 9.53 13.00 1.71
C VAL A 78 8.01 13.08 1.72
N ALA A 79 7.29 11.96 1.78
CA ALA A 79 5.82 12.00 1.77
C ALA A 79 5.23 12.74 2.99
N ALA A 80 5.70 12.43 4.19
CA ALA A 80 5.24 13.06 5.42
C ALA A 80 5.56 14.57 5.43
N ARG A 81 6.77 14.92 4.97
CA ARG A 81 7.23 16.31 4.89
C ARG A 81 6.53 17.12 3.80
N ALA A 82 6.16 16.48 2.69
CA ALA A 82 5.34 17.11 1.65
C ALA A 82 3.95 17.46 2.18
N VAL A 83 3.33 16.55 2.93
CA VAL A 83 2.07 16.84 3.61
C VAL A 83 2.26 17.99 4.60
N ALA A 84 3.29 17.93 5.46
CA ALA A 84 3.55 18.97 6.45
C ALA A 84 3.84 20.36 5.85
N LEU A 85 4.52 20.42 4.71
CA LEU A 85 4.76 21.65 3.98
C LEU A 85 3.47 22.30 3.45
N VAL A 86 2.50 21.50 3.01
CA VAL A 86 1.20 22.05 2.62
C VAL A 86 0.43 22.51 3.85
N VAL A 87 0.50 21.76 4.95
CA VAL A 87 -0.15 22.11 6.21
C VAL A 87 0.38 23.42 6.79
N SER A 88 1.68 23.70 6.67
CA SER A 88 2.29 24.92 7.21
C SER A 88 1.76 26.22 6.57
N TRP A 89 1.08 26.14 5.43
CA TRP A 89 0.42 27.29 4.79
C TRP A 89 -0.90 27.70 5.44
N PHE A 90 -1.43 26.87 6.36
CA PHE A 90 -2.71 27.10 7.02
C PHE A 90 -2.50 27.65 8.44
N PRO A 91 -3.47 28.43 8.97
CA PRO A 91 -3.40 28.91 10.35
C PRO A 91 -3.40 27.75 11.35
N LEU A 92 -2.72 27.92 12.48
CA LEU A 92 -2.54 26.88 13.51
C LEU A 92 -3.85 26.18 13.92
N THR A 93 -4.95 26.93 13.99
CA THR A 93 -6.29 26.41 14.32
C THR A 93 -6.86 25.42 13.30
N ALA A 94 -6.37 25.44 12.05
CA ALA A 94 -6.82 24.56 10.97
C ALA A 94 -5.84 23.42 10.66
N GLN A 95 -4.59 23.51 11.13
CA GLN A 95 -3.52 22.59 10.71
C GLN A 95 -3.80 21.12 11.05
N ALA A 96 -4.41 20.82 12.21
CA ALA A 96 -4.79 19.46 12.57
C ALA A 96 -5.80 18.84 11.58
N ILE A 97 -6.81 19.61 11.20
CA ILE A 97 -7.84 19.17 10.25
C ILE A 97 -7.24 19.00 8.86
N VAL A 98 -6.47 19.97 8.39
CA VAL A 98 -5.81 19.92 7.07
C VAL A 98 -4.85 18.74 7.00
N MET A 99 -4.06 18.51 8.04
CA MET A 99 -3.16 17.36 8.15
C MET A 99 -3.93 16.05 8.00
N ALA A 100 -4.99 15.86 8.79
CA ALA A 100 -5.79 14.64 8.73
C ALA A 100 -6.39 14.41 7.33
N LEU A 101 -6.95 15.45 6.71
CA LEU A 101 -7.52 15.37 5.36
C LEU A 101 -6.48 15.01 4.30
N LEU A 102 -5.29 15.60 4.35
CA LEU A 102 -4.21 15.27 3.42
C LEU A 102 -3.67 13.86 3.64
N VAL A 103 -3.55 13.40 4.89
CA VAL A 103 -3.21 12.01 5.19
C VAL A 103 -4.27 11.08 4.60
N HIS A 104 -5.55 11.34 4.81
CA HIS A 104 -6.63 10.53 4.21
C HIS A 104 -6.60 10.55 2.69
N LEU A 105 -6.20 11.67 2.07
CA LEU A 105 -6.01 11.74 0.63
C LEU A 105 -4.90 10.79 0.17
N VAL A 106 -3.76 10.73 0.86
CA VAL A 106 -2.68 9.76 0.53
C VAL A 106 -3.15 8.32 0.66
N TRP A 107 -3.88 7.99 1.73
CA TRP A 107 -4.47 6.66 1.91
C TRP A 107 -5.49 6.33 0.82
N SER A 108 -6.37 7.27 0.49
CA SER A 108 -7.40 7.12 -0.54
C SER A 108 -6.79 6.91 -1.94
N LEU A 109 -5.77 7.69 -2.30
CA LEU A 109 -5.04 7.52 -3.56
C LEU A 109 -4.36 6.15 -3.62
N SER A 110 -3.77 5.71 -2.51
CA SER A 110 -3.16 4.37 -2.40
C SER A 110 -4.21 3.27 -2.57
N ALA A 111 -5.39 3.41 -1.95
CA ALA A 111 -6.51 2.49 -2.11
C ALA A 111 -7.03 2.44 -3.55
N ALA A 112 -7.12 3.60 -4.22
CA ALA A 112 -7.50 3.68 -5.63
C ALA A 112 -6.50 2.94 -6.53
N ILE A 113 -5.20 3.10 -6.29
CA ILE A 113 -4.13 2.38 -7.01
C ILE A 113 -4.28 0.87 -6.82
N ILE A 114 -4.39 0.41 -5.56
CA ILE A 114 -4.58 -1.02 -5.24
C ILE A 114 -5.82 -1.58 -5.96
N GLY A 115 -6.92 -0.83 -5.94
CA GLY A 115 -8.16 -1.26 -6.56
C GLY A 115 -8.06 -1.35 -8.08
N VAL A 116 -7.45 -0.36 -8.75
CA VAL A 116 -7.23 -0.37 -10.20
C VAL A 116 -6.30 -1.51 -10.61
N VAL A 117 -5.19 -1.69 -9.91
CA VAL A 117 -4.22 -2.74 -10.22
C VAL A 117 -4.85 -4.13 -10.04
N THR A 118 -5.53 -4.35 -8.92
CA THR A 118 -6.20 -5.62 -8.64
C THR A 118 -7.34 -5.89 -9.62
N HIS A 119 -8.11 -4.87 -10.00
CA HIS A 119 -9.13 -5.00 -11.04
C HIS A 119 -8.52 -5.39 -12.38
N ARG A 120 -7.46 -4.71 -12.83
CA ARG A 120 -6.76 -5.06 -14.07
C ARG A 120 -6.24 -6.49 -14.03
N GLN A 121 -5.65 -6.91 -12.91
CA GLN A 121 -5.10 -8.25 -12.72
C GLN A 121 -6.19 -9.33 -12.75
N SER A 122 -7.22 -9.19 -11.92
CA SER A 122 -8.30 -10.18 -11.75
C SER A 122 -9.31 -10.18 -12.90
N GLY A 123 -9.49 -9.04 -13.58
CA GLY A 123 -10.61 -8.79 -14.51
C GLY A 123 -11.96 -8.57 -13.81
N GLN A 124 -12.00 -8.58 -12.48
CA GLN A 124 -13.23 -8.50 -11.69
C GLN A 124 -13.32 -7.15 -10.98
N ILE A 125 -14.44 -6.44 -11.15
CA ILE A 125 -14.63 -5.10 -10.58
C ILE A 125 -14.73 -5.15 -9.05
N ILE A 126 -15.49 -6.13 -8.53
CA ILE A 126 -15.76 -6.29 -7.11
C ILE A 126 -14.46 -6.58 -6.36
N VAL A 127 -13.62 -7.47 -6.89
CA VAL A 127 -12.32 -7.78 -6.28
C VAL A 127 -11.45 -6.53 -6.17
N GLY A 128 -11.38 -5.71 -7.22
CA GLY A 128 -10.66 -4.43 -7.17
C GLY A 128 -11.21 -3.48 -6.10
N ILE A 129 -12.53 -3.30 -6.06
CA ILE A 129 -13.18 -2.43 -5.06
C ILE A 129 -12.87 -2.91 -3.65
N VAL A 130 -13.13 -4.20 -3.37
CA VAL A 130 -12.92 -4.78 -2.04
C VAL A 130 -11.45 -4.67 -1.63
N SER A 131 -10.50 -5.02 -2.51
CA SER A 131 -9.07 -4.91 -2.19
C SER A 131 -8.63 -3.48 -1.88
N GLY A 132 -9.15 -2.48 -2.58
CA GLY A 132 -8.88 -1.08 -2.28
C GLY A 132 -9.47 -0.65 -0.94
N LEU A 133 -10.76 -0.94 -0.70
CA LEU A 133 -11.44 -0.61 0.55
C LEU A 133 -10.84 -1.30 1.77
N CYS A 134 -10.30 -2.51 1.61
CA CYS A 134 -9.60 -3.22 2.68
C CYS A 134 -8.48 -2.37 3.28
N LEU A 135 -7.76 -1.55 2.49
CA LEU A 135 -6.73 -0.65 3.01
C LEU A 135 -7.31 0.31 4.05
N ALA A 136 -8.44 0.95 3.77
CA ALA A 136 -9.10 1.89 4.67
C ALA A 136 -9.86 1.21 5.83
N LEU A 137 -10.22 -0.07 5.67
CA LEU A 137 -10.97 -0.85 6.65
C LEU A 137 -10.09 -1.66 7.62
N VAL A 138 -8.76 -1.66 7.43
CA VAL A 138 -7.86 -2.40 8.34
C VAL A 138 -8.08 -1.93 9.79
N PRO A 139 -8.44 -2.83 10.72
CA PRO A 139 -8.70 -2.45 12.12
C PRO A 139 -7.43 -2.01 12.85
N HIS A 140 -6.27 -2.52 12.45
CA HIS A 140 -4.96 -2.13 12.99
C HIS A 140 -4.50 -0.73 12.57
N ALA A 141 -5.09 -0.16 11.51
CA ALA A 141 -5.02 1.26 11.26
C ALA A 141 -5.98 1.95 12.25
N SER A 142 -5.65 1.93 13.54
CA SER A 142 -6.41 2.61 14.59
C SER A 142 -6.12 4.12 14.56
N GLU A 143 -6.57 4.87 15.57
CA GLU A 143 -6.32 6.31 15.71
C GLU A 143 -4.83 6.68 15.58
N SER A 144 -3.90 5.83 16.06
CA SER A 144 -2.46 6.08 15.89
C SER A 144 -1.97 5.94 14.44
N GLY A 145 -2.71 5.21 13.60
CA GLY A 145 -2.43 4.97 12.18
C GLY A 145 -3.08 5.99 11.24
N ILE A 146 -4.34 6.33 11.49
CA ILE A 146 -5.19 7.17 10.64
C ILE A 146 -5.08 8.64 11.09
N GLY A 147 -4.83 9.55 10.15
CA GLY A 147 -4.56 10.96 10.44
C GLY A 147 -3.13 11.24 10.92
N ASN A 148 -2.33 10.20 11.13
CA ASN A 148 -0.92 10.30 11.46
C ASN A 148 -0.07 10.47 10.19
N VAL A 149 0.67 11.57 10.12
CA VAL A 149 1.50 11.93 8.97
C VAL A 149 2.75 11.05 8.81
N GLY A 150 3.35 10.55 9.90
CA GLY A 150 4.46 9.60 9.84
C GLY A 150 4.05 8.24 9.26
N ASN A 151 2.77 7.89 9.36
CA ASN A 151 2.23 6.61 8.90
C ASN A 151 1.83 6.58 7.42
N VAL A 152 1.92 7.69 6.68
CA VAL A 152 1.66 7.73 5.23
C VAL A 152 2.60 6.81 4.42
N LYS A 153 3.74 6.42 4.99
CA LYS A 153 4.69 5.48 4.39
C LYS A 153 4.10 4.09 4.13
N TRP A 154 3.18 3.64 5.00
CA TRP A 154 2.58 2.30 4.93
C TRP A 154 1.58 2.12 3.78
N PRO A 155 0.56 2.98 3.58
CA PRO A 155 -0.33 2.86 2.43
C PRO A 155 0.42 3.04 1.10
N LEU A 156 1.44 3.91 1.05
CA LEU A 156 2.30 4.07 -0.12
C LEU A 156 3.06 2.77 -0.46
N LEU A 157 3.65 2.12 0.55
CA LEU A 157 4.31 0.83 0.38
C LEU A 157 3.34 -0.25 -0.11
N ALA A 158 2.15 -0.33 0.50
CA ALA A 158 1.13 -1.30 0.11
C ALA A 158 0.72 -1.12 -1.36
N ALA A 159 0.45 0.12 -1.78
CA ALA A 159 0.14 0.44 -3.16
C ALA A 159 1.29 0.09 -4.12
N LEU A 160 2.53 0.39 -3.74
CA LEU A 160 3.70 0.06 -4.54
C LEU A 160 3.91 -1.46 -4.67
N VAL A 161 3.83 -2.20 -3.56
CA VAL A 161 3.98 -3.67 -3.56
C VAL A 161 2.92 -4.33 -4.44
N VAL A 162 1.65 -3.91 -4.32
CA VAL A 162 0.56 -4.41 -5.17
C VAL A 162 0.80 -4.08 -6.63
N THR A 163 1.25 -2.85 -6.92
CA THR A 163 1.61 -2.43 -8.28
C THR A 163 2.72 -3.30 -8.84
N CYS A 164 3.82 -3.47 -8.10
CA CYS A 164 4.97 -4.26 -8.51
C CYS A 164 4.65 -5.75 -8.64
N ALA A 165 3.67 -6.29 -7.90
CA ALA A 165 3.24 -7.68 -8.03
C ALA A 165 2.44 -7.96 -9.31
N SER A 166 1.81 -6.93 -9.91
CA SER A 166 0.96 -7.08 -11.10
C SER A 166 1.73 -7.63 -12.30
N THR A 167 1.17 -8.63 -12.98
CA THR A 167 1.77 -9.18 -14.21
C THR A 167 1.26 -8.46 -15.47
N LYS A 168 0.37 -7.48 -15.32
CA LYS A 168 -0.29 -6.77 -16.41
C LYS A 168 0.17 -5.32 -16.58
N LEU A 169 1.31 -4.96 -15.98
CA LEU A 169 1.91 -3.64 -16.17
C LEU A 169 2.32 -3.44 -17.63
N GLN A 170 2.03 -2.27 -18.17
CA GLN A 170 2.43 -1.86 -19.52
C GLN A 170 3.48 -0.74 -19.46
N PRO A 171 4.29 -0.54 -20.52
CA PRO A 171 5.28 0.53 -20.56
C PRO A 171 4.70 1.93 -20.30
N HIS A 172 3.48 2.20 -20.79
CA HIS A 172 2.84 3.50 -20.59
C HIS A 172 2.38 3.74 -19.14
N ASP A 173 2.32 2.71 -18.29
CA ASP A 173 1.96 2.86 -16.88
C ASP A 173 3.12 3.48 -16.07
N ILE A 174 4.35 3.45 -16.58
CA ILE A 174 5.55 3.98 -15.89
C ILE A 174 5.36 5.43 -15.47
N ARG A 175 4.68 6.27 -16.26
CA ARG A 175 4.42 7.68 -15.92
C ARG A 175 3.65 7.85 -14.60
N TRP A 176 2.85 6.86 -14.23
CA TRP A 176 2.06 6.86 -12.99
C TRP A 176 2.77 6.10 -11.86
N ILE A 177 3.55 5.07 -12.21
CA ILE A 177 4.28 4.25 -11.24
C ILE A 177 5.55 4.97 -10.74
N ALA A 178 6.24 5.71 -11.60
CA ALA A 178 7.50 6.35 -11.25
C ALA A 178 7.35 7.35 -10.08
N PRO A 179 6.34 8.25 -10.05
CA PRO A 179 6.10 9.09 -8.88
C PRO A 179 5.85 8.28 -7.61
N LEU A 180 5.05 7.21 -7.68
CA LEU A 180 4.80 6.33 -6.55
C LEU A 180 6.09 5.69 -6.03
N VAL A 181 6.95 5.17 -6.91
CA VAL A 181 8.24 4.57 -6.56
C VAL A 181 9.15 5.60 -5.90
N ILE A 182 9.30 6.78 -6.51
CA ILE A 182 10.21 7.83 -6.01
C ILE A 182 9.74 8.32 -4.64
N ILE A 183 8.44 8.66 -4.50
CA ILE A 183 7.89 9.15 -3.23
C ILE A 183 8.02 8.08 -2.14
N THR A 184 7.68 6.82 -2.44
CA THR A 184 7.76 5.73 -1.45
C THR A 184 9.21 5.44 -1.07
N GLY A 185 10.10 5.35 -2.06
CA GLY A 185 11.53 5.09 -1.89
C GLY A 185 12.26 6.15 -1.08
N LEU A 186 11.97 7.43 -1.36
CA LEU A 186 12.50 8.55 -0.57
C LEU A 186 11.78 8.72 0.77
N THR A 187 10.69 7.99 1.03
CA THR A 187 10.05 8.00 2.34
C THR A 187 10.62 6.94 3.27
N GLN A 188 11.03 5.77 2.76
CA GLN A 188 11.52 4.67 3.59
C GLN A 188 12.39 3.65 2.83
N PRO A 189 13.38 3.02 3.51
CA PRO A 189 14.27 2.02 2.91
C PRO A 189 13.59 0.67 2.64
N ILE A 190 12.50 0.33 3.38
CA ILE A 190 11.72 -0.91 3.21
C ILE A 190 11.16 -1.06 1.79
N THR A 191 11.12 0.02 1.02
CA THR A 191 10.78 0.02 -0.42
C THR A 191 11.56 -1.02 -1.24
N VAL A 192 12.75 -1.45 -0.80
CA VAL A 192 13.51 -2.56 -1.41
C VAL A 192 12.69 -3.84 -1.56
N LEU A 193 11.73 -4.10 -0.67
CA LEU A 193 10.88 -5.28 -0.72
C LEU A 193 9.99 -5.31 -1.98
N ALA A 194 9.71 -4.15 -2.60
CA ALA A 194 8.98 -4.07 -3.86
C ALA A 194 9.76 -4.66 -5.06
N LEU A 195 11.05 -4.96 -4.91
CA LEU A 195 11.83 -5.70 -5.93
C LEU A 195 11.46 -7.19 -5.97
N LEU A 196 11.11 -7.79 -4.83
CA LEU A 196 10.77 -9.22 -4.75
C LEU A 196 9.67 -9.63 -5.75
N PRO A 197 8.53 -8.92 -5.86
CA PRO A 197 7.52 -9.26 -6.86
C PRO A 197 8.04 -9.21 -8.31
N ILE A 198 8.95 -8.28 -8.61
CA ILE A 198 9.56 -8.15 -9.93
C ILE A 198 10.48 -9.35 -10.21
N VAL A 199 11.30 -9.74 -9.23
CA VAL A 199 12.17 -10.92 -9.33
C VAL A 199 11.36 -12.19 -9.51
N ILE A 200 10.32 -12.41 -8.68
CA ILE A 200 9.45 -13.59 -8.79
C ILE A 200 8.78 -13.64 -10.17
N ARG A 201 8.23 -12.52 -10.64
CA ARG A 201 7.67 -12.43 -12.00
C ARG A 201 8.71 -12.74 -13.06
N ALA A 202 9.91 -12.17 -12.96
CA ALA A 202 10.97 -12.36 -13.93
C ALA A 202 11.43 -13.83 -14.02
N VAL A 203 11.58 -14.49 -12.87
CA VAL A 203 11.90 -15.93 -12.78
C VAL A 203 10.77 -16.77 -13.37
N ALA A 204 9.52 -16.51 -12.97
CA ALA A 204 8.36 -17.25 -13.46
C ALA A 204 8.15 -17.09 -14.98
N ALA A 205 8.37 -15.88 -15.52
CA ALA A 205 8.25 -15.59 -16.95
C ALA A 205 9.53 -15.87 -17.75
N ARG A 206 10.65 -16.20 -17.08
CA ARG A 206 12.00 -16.30 -17.65
C ARG A 206 12.39 -15.10 -18.53
N ARG A 207 11.88 -13.91 -18.20
CA ARG A 207 12.19 -12.67 -18.91
C ARG A 207 12.03 -11.47 -17.99
N ILE A 208 12.85 -10.45 -18.22
CA ILE A 208 12.71 -9.13 -17.61
C ILE A 208 12.24 -8.16 -18.68
N THR A 209 11.14 -7.44 -18.42
CA THR A 209 10.66 -6.41 -19.35
C THR A 209 11.37 -5.08 -19.13
N LYS A 210 11.35 -4.18 -20.12
CA LYS A 210 11.86 -2.81 -19.94
C LYS A 210 11.19 -2.11 -18.76
N THR A 211 9.89 -2.31 -18.58
CA THR A 211 9.12 -1.78 -17.43
C THR A 211 9.67 -2.29 -16.11
N ASP A 212 9.96 -3.59 -16.01
CA ASP A 212 10.55 -4.20 -14.81
C ASP A 212 11.92 -3.61 -14.49
N THR A 213 12.77 -3.45 -15.50
CA THR A 213 14.10 -2.83 -15.36
C THR A 213 13.98 -1.39 -14.89
N THR A 214 13.12 -0.58 -15.52
CA THR A 214 12.95 0.83 -15.15
C THR A 214 12.45 0.98 -13.71
N ILE A 215 11.43 0.23 -13.31
CA ILE A 215 10.92 0.26 -11.93
C ILE A 215 12.02 -0.18 -10.95
N SER A 216 12.76 -1.25 -11.26
CA SER A 216 13.85 -1.73 -10.40
C SER A 216 14.95 -0.69 -10.24
N LEU A 217 15.35 -0.02 -11.32
CA LEU A 217 16.36 1.05 -11.27
C LEU A 217 15.88 2.23 -10.41
N LEU A 218 14.60 2.60 -10.50
CA LEU A 218 14.04 3.66 -9.66
C LEU A 218 14.04 3.27 -8.17
N ILE A 219 13.66 2.02 -7.85
CA ILE A 219 13.71 1.51 -6.46
C ILE A 219 15.15 1.53 -5.95
N VAL A 220 16.10 0.93 -6.69
CA VAL A 220 17.52 0.89 -6.31
C VAL A 220 18.09 2.30 -6.16
N GLY A 221 17.82 3.20 -7.11
CA GLY A 221 18.26 4.60 -7.04
C GLY A 221 17.73 5.31 -5.80
N SER A 222 16.46 5.10 -5.43
CA SER A 222 15.89 5.69 -4.22
C SER A 222 16.55 5.15 -2.94
N ILE A 223 16.90 3.86 -2.90
CA ILE A 223 17.61 3.25 -1.76
C ILE A 223 19.02 3.80 -1.65
N VAL A 224 19.73 3.93 -2.78
CA VAL A 224 21.08 4.51 -2.80
C VAL A 224 21.06 5.93 -2.22
N LEU A 225 20.09 6.77 -2.60
CA LEU A 225 19.93 8.11 -2.04
C LEU A 225 19.67 8.07 -0.52
N GLN A 226 18.83 7.14 -0.05
CA GLN A 226 18.58 6.98 1.39
C GLN A 226 19.84 6.55 2.15
N LEU A 227 20.60 5.59 1.62
CA LEU A 227 21.84 5.11 2.22
C LEU A 227 22.93 6.18 2.24
N GLN A 228 23.01 7.01 1.20
CA GLN A 228 23.93 8.16 1.17
C GLN A 228 23.62 9.16 2.28
N LYS A 229 22.34 9.37 2.60
CA LYS A 229 21.92 10.28 3.67
C LYS A 229 22.20 9.71 5.06
N VAL A 230 21.83 8.45 5.29
CA VAL A 230 21.85 7.83 6.63
C VAL A 230 23.24 7.32 7.00
N GLY A 231 24.06 6.97 6.01
CA GLY A 231 25.28 6.20 6.19
C GLY A 231 24.99 4.70 6.33
N LEU A 232 25.90 3.86 5.83
CA LEU A 232 25.76 2.40 5.87
C LEU A 232 25.74 1.86 7.31
N ASP A 233 26.56 2.43 8.19
CA ASP A 233 26.70 1.97 9.58
C ASP A 233 25.42 2.21 10.39
N THR A 234 24.86 3.42 10.31
CA THR A 234 23.59 3.78 10.97
C THR A 234 22.41 2.99 10.39
N ALA A 235 22.40 2.75 9.07
CA ALA A 235 21.37 1.94 8.42
C ALA A 235 21.43 0.47 8.84
N ALA A 236 22.62 -0.07 9.12
CA ALA A 236 22.82 -1.44 9.57
C ALA A 236 22.56 -1.63 11.07
N MET A 237 22.88 -0.64 11.90
CA MET A 237 22.75 -0.73 13.37
C MET A 237 21.32 -0.47 13.86
N GLY A 238 20.48 0.24 13.10
CA GLY A 238 19.11 0.56 13.49
C GLY A 238 19.02 1.52 14.69
N GLN A 239 17.79 1.86 15.10
CA GLN A 239 17.55 2.73 16.26
C GLN A 239 17.74 1.94 17.57
N SER A 240 18.44 2.53 18.54
CA SER A 240 18.76 1.92 19.83
C SER A 240 17.54 1.57 20.69
N THR A 241 16.37 2.14 20.39
CA THR A 241 15.10 1.96 21.12
C THR A 241 14.06 1.13 20.35
N LYS A 242 14.46 0.34 19.35
CA LYS A 242 13.51 -0.50 18.60
C LYS A 242 12.97 -1.64 19.47
N ILE A 243 11.64 -1.69 19.65
CA ILE A 243 10.97 -2.90 20.11
C ILE A 243 11.01 -3.91 18.96
N THR A 244 11.87 -4.92 19.09
CA THR A 244 12.12 -5.95 18.06
C THR A 244 11.42 -7.27 18.36
N ARG A 245 10.75 -7.37 19.51
CA ARG A 245 10.10 -8.58 19.98
C ARG A 245 8.76 -8.22 20.61
N PRO A 246 7.76 -9.12 20.54
CA PRO A 246 6.57 -9.02 21.37
C PRO A 246 6.95 -8.74 22.83
N TRP A 247 6.23 -7.83 23.49
CA TRP A 247 6.48 -7.49 24.89
C TRP A 247 5.34 -7.96 25.79
N ASP A 248 5.67 -8.24 27.04
CA ASP A 248 4.69 -8.68 28.03
C ASP A 248 3.62 -7.61 28.22
N GLY A 249 2.36 -8.02 28.14
CA GLY A 249 1.22 -7.11 28.27
C GLY A 249 0.85 -6.32 27.00
N MET A 250 1.44 -6.60 25.83
CA MET A 250 1.06 -5.92 24.58
C MET A 250 -0.42 -6.10 24.21
N GLY A 251 -1.13 -7.10 24.74
CA GLY A 251 -2.56 -7.27 24.51
C GLY A 251 -2.93 -7.69 23.08
N LEU A 252 -4.21 -8.04 22.89
CA LEU A 252 -4.70 -8.69 21.67
C LEU A 252 -4.63 -7.80 20.42
N PHE A 253 -4.73 -6.48 20.58
CA PHE A 253 -4.67 -5.53 19.46
C PHE A 253 -3.32 -5.59 18.74
N TRP A 254 -2.22 -5.56 19.48
CA TRP A 254 -0.87 -5.63 18.90
C TRP A 254 -0.56 -7.05 18.39
N TRP A 255 -1.04 -8.10 19.08
CA TRP A 255 -0.86 -9.49 18.63
C TRP A 255 -1.56 -9.77 17.31
N SER A 256 -2.79 -9.29 17.16
CA SER A 256 -3.55 -9.47 15.92
C SER A 256 -2.91 -8.75 14.73
N GLY A 257 -2.26 -7.60 14.94
CA GLY A 257 -1.51 -6.90 13.89
C GLY A 257 -0.31 -7.67 13.33
N ILE A 258 0.29 -8.57 14.13
CA ILE A 258 1.42 -9.41 13.72
C ILE A 258 0.92 -10.77 13.19
N VAL A 259 0.09 -11.45 13.98
CA VAL A 259 -0.27 -12.85 13.75
C VAL A 259 -1.32 -13.00 12.65
N ALA A 260 -2.35 -12.14 12.61
CA ALA A 260 -3.45 -12.31 11.67
C ALA A 260 -3.00 -12.17 10.20
N PRO A 261 -2.18 -11.17 9.80
CA PRO A 261 -1.67 -11.09 8.44
C PRO A 261 -0.84 -12.31 8.04
N ILE A 262 -0.03 -12.86 8.96
CA ILE A 262 0.78 -14.05 8.71
C ILE A 262 -0.12 -15.26 8.49
N LEU A 263 -1.07 -15.52 9.40
CA LEU A 263 -1.97 -16.67 9.29
C LEU A 263 -2.82 -16.63 8.02
N ILE A 264 -3.39 -15.46 7.68
CA ILE A 264 -4.15 -15.29 6.44
C ILE A 264 -3.25 -15.55 5.23
N SER A 265 -2.02 -15.05 5.23
CA SER A 265 -1.09 -15.22 4.12
C SER A 265 -0.64 -16.66 3.95
N VAL A 266 -0.29 -17.34 5.04
CA VAL A 266 0.06 -18.76 5.03
C VAL A 266 -1.12 -19.58 4.54
N ALA A 267 -2.35 -19.32 5.02
CA ALA A 267 -3.54 -20.00 4.55
C ALA A 267 -3.75 -19.78 3.05
N VAL A 268 -3.63 -18.55 2.55
CA VAL A 268 -3.75 -18.24 1.11
C VAL A 268 -2.66 -18.94 0.30
N ILE A 269 -1.40 -18.94 0.75
CA ILE A 269 -0.31 -19.63 0.09
C ILE A 269 -0.59 -21.13 0.04
N VAL A 270 -0.96 -21.74 1.16
CA VAL A 270 -1.28 -23.17 1.27
C VAL A 270 -2.45 -23.51 0.36
N ILE A 271 -3.51 -22.70 0.34
CA ILE A 271 -4.64 -22.86 -0.59
C ILE A 271 -4.16 -22.76 -2.04
N CYS A 272 -3.33 -21.78 -2.40
CA CYS A 272 -2.78 -21.65 -3.75
C CYS A 272 -1.90 -22.85 -4.16
N VAL A 273 -1.13 -23.41 -3.22
CA VAL A 273 -0.28 -24.58 -3.44
C VAL A 273 -1.13 -25.85 -3.56
N ILE A 274 -2.06 -26.09 -2.63
CA ILE A 274 -2.94 -27.28 -2.60
C ILE A 274 -3.90 -27.31 -3.79
N ILE A 275 -4.52 -26.16 -4.10
CA ILE A 275 -5.46 -26.07 -5.22
C ILE A 275 -4.71 -26.20 -6.57
N TRP A 276 -3.38 -26.13 -6.57
CA TRP A 276 -2.44 -26.39 -7.69
C TRP A 276 -3.02 -26.10 -9.08
N MET A 277 -3.71 -24.96 -9.23
CA MET A 277 -4.34 -24.64 -10.50
C MET A 277 -3.30 -23.99 -11.41
N ARG A 278 -2.81 -24.82 -12.34
CA ARG A 278 -2.40 -24.47 -13.71
C ARG A 278 -1.89 -23.04 -13.83
N TRP A 279 -0.58 -22.86 -13.72
CA TRP A 279 0.19 -21.62 -13.83
C TRP A 279 -0.44 -20.54 -14.73
N LYS A 280 -1.44 -19.83 -14.20
CA LYS A 280 -2.04 -18.65 -14.81
C LYS A 280 -1.49 -17.45 -14.07
N GLN A 281 -1.26 -16.36 -14.78
CA GLN A 281 -0.69 -15.12 -14.24
C GLN A 281 -1.36 -14.58 -12.96
N GLN A 282 -2.63 -14.96 -12.69
CA GLN A 282 -3.34 -14.59 -11.47
C GLN A 282 -2.81 -15.29 -10.21
N SER A 283 -2.34 -16.54 -10.29
CA SER A 283 -1.82 -17.26 -9.12
C SER A 283 -0.47 -16.70 -8.66
N VAL A 284 0.39 -16.27 -9.60
CA VAL A 284 1.67 -15.61 -9.29
C VAL A 284 1.45 -14.31 -8.50
N PHE A 285 0.46 -13.51 -8.89
CA PHE A 285 0.12 -12.26 -8.18
C PHE A 285 -0.27 -12.53 -6.72
N ILE A 286 -1.20 -13.46 -6.49
CA ILE A 286 -1.72 -13.77 -5.14
C ILE A 286 -0.61 -14.38 -4.27
N TYR A 287 0.14 -15.35 -4.80
CA TYR A 287 1.25 -15.98 -4.08
C TYR A 287 2.31 -14.96 -3.65
N THR A 288 2.67 -14.06 -4.57
CA THR A 288 3.67 -13.02 -4.32
C THR A 288 3.24 -12.06 -3.22
N LEU A 289 1.96 -11.66 -3.21
CA LEU A 289 1.41 -10.82 -2.14
C LEU A 289 1.41 -11.54 -0.80
N GLY A 290 0.99 -12.81 -0.75
CA GLY A 290 1.04 -13.61 0.48
C GLY A 290 2.46 -13.74 1.02
N LEU A 291 3.43 -14.03 0.15
CA LEU A 291 4.84 -14.13 0.55
C LEU A 291 5.36 -12.79 1.10
N LEU A 292 5.04 -11.68 0.41
CA LEU A 292 5.44 -10.34 0.85
C LEU A 292 4.82 -9.96 2.19
N THR A 293 3.58 -10.34 2.47
CA THR A 293 2.97 -10.10 3.77
C THR A 293 3.72 -10.82 4.88
N VAL A 294 4.15 -12.08 4.66
CA VAL A 294 4.97 -12.82 5.62
C VAL A 294 6.34 -12.16 5.80
N VAL A 295 7.00 -11.77 4.70
CA VAL A 295 8.31 -11.10 4.75
C VAL A 295 8.23 -9.76 5.48
N ILE A 296 7.24 -8.92 5.14
CA ILE A 296 7.02 -7.62 5.78
C ILE A 296 6.75 -7.81 7.27
N ALA A 297 5.91 -8.75 7.65
CA ALA A 297 5.62 -9.04 9.06
C ALA A 297 6.86 -9.54 9.81
N GLY A 298 7.78 -10.25 9.15
CA GLY A 298 9.03 -10.72 9.75
C GLY A 298 10.12 -9.65 9.92
N VAL A 299 10.11 -8.58 9.11
CA VAL A 299 11.11 -7.49 9.19
C VAL A 299 10.61 -6.24 9.92
N SER A 300 9.30 -6.16 10.18
CA SER A 300 8.67 -5.08 10.95
C SER A 300 8.98 -5.26 12.43
#